data_AF-A0A7Y3M974-F1
#
_entry.id   AF-A0A7Y3M974-F1
#
_cell.length_a   1.000
_cell.length_b   1.000
_cell.length_c   1.000
_cell.angle_alpha   90.00
_cell.angle_beta   90.00
_cell.angle_gamma   90.00
#
_symmetry.space_group_name_H-M   'P 1'
#
loop_
_entity.id
_entity.type
_entity.pdbx_description
1 polymer ?
#
loop_
_entity_poly.entity_id
_entity_poly.type
_entity_poly.pdbx_seq_one_letter_code
_entity_poly.pdbx_strand_id
1 'polypeptide(L)'
;MTDYAELSPEDLLERIGTSLRKEIGPAVTEAYPKTQAFLAAVVLQKLSGQLRNRDRDRAANRKDLEALFTELDRALENTSTPTPLADALAEARSLGDRAALSGIVEALYATRDELGETSFQKYLGRVRATLRARLDRELAYSA
;
A
#
# COMPACT_ATOMS: atom_id res chain seq x y z
N MET A 1 30.32 10.42 21.77
CA MET A 1 29.28 9.36 21.79
C MET A 1 27.91 10.03 21.66
N THR A 2 27.79 10.93 20.67
CA THR A 2 26.78 12.00 20.64
C THR A 2 26.50 12.25 19.16
N ASP A 3 25.39 11.70 18.65
CA ASP A 3 24.81 12.05 17.33
C ASP A 3 23.53 11.25 17.00
N TYR A 4 23.17 10.24 17.81
CA TYR A 4 22.00 9.40 17.53
C TYR A 4 20.66 10.11 17.75
N ALA A 5 20.65 11.23 18.49
CA ALA A 5 19.43 11.96 18.85
C ALA A 5 18.90 12.87 17.73
N GLU A 6 19.70 13.14 16.68
CA GLU A 6 19.33 14.08 15.61
C GLU A 6 18.98 13.41 14.27
N LEU A 7 19.20 12.10 14.14
CA LEU A 7 18.86 11.39 12.90
C LEU A 7 17.36 11.15 12.80
N SER A 8 16.83 11.39 11.60
CA SER A 8 15.49 10.93 11.23
C SER A 8 15.38 9.39 11.42
N PRO A 9 14.19 8.85 11.70
CA PRO A 9 13.99 7.41 11.81
C PRO A 9 14.53 6.63 10.60
N GLU A 10 14.31 7.12 9.38
CA GLU A 10 14.79 6.50 8.15
C GLU A 10 16.33 6.47 8.06
N ASP A 11 17.01 7.56 8.39
CA ASP A 11 18.47 7.64 8.34
C ASP A 11 19.11 6.80 9.47
N LEU A 12 18.47 6.73 10.63
CA LEU A 12 18.89 5.86 11.73
C LEU A 12 18.84 4.38 11.32
N LEU A 13 17.73 3.93 10.74
CA LEU A 13 17.59 2.54 10.29
C LEU A 13 18.60 2.20 9.18
N GLU A 14 18.82 3.13 8.24
CA GLU A 14 19.79 2.97 7.15
C GLU A 14 21.23 2.84 7.69
N ARG A 15 21.58 3.67 8.67
CA ARG A 15 22.88 3.62 9.34
C ARG A 15 23.08 2.30 10.07
N ILE A 16 22.11 1.85 10.87
CA ILE A 16 22.18 0.56 11.58
C ILE A 16 22.32 -0.61 10.60
N GLY A 17 21.49 -0.63 9.54
CA GLY A 17 21.56 -1.66 8.51
C GLY A 17 22.92 -1.69 7.81
N THR A 18 23.50 -0.52 7.54
CA THR A 18 24.84 -0.38 6.95
C THR A 18 25.93 -0.94 7.87
N SER A 19 25.91 -0.60 9.16
CA SER A 19 26.88 -1.14 10.14
C SER A 19 26.73 -2.65 10.31
N LEU A 20 25.49 -3.18 10.34
CA LEU A 20 25.27 -4.63 10.38
C LEU A 20 25.89 -5.34 9.18
N ARG A 21 25.76 -4.77 7.98
CA ARG A 21 26.26 -5.36 6.75
C ARG A 21 27.77 -5.22 6.55
N LYS A 22 28.34 -4.06 6.91
CA LYS A 22 29.74 -3.72 6.60
C LYS A 22 30.72 -4.02 7.73
N GLU A 23 30.26 -4.00 8.98
CA GLU A 23 31.13 -4.15 10.16
C GLU A 23 30.80 -5.41 10.95
N ILE A 24 29.54 -5.57 11.38
CA ILE A 24 29.15 -6.65 12.30
C ILE A 24 29.12 -8.00 11.59
N GLY A 25 28.40 -8.14 10.48
CA GLY A 25 28.29 -9.39 9.74
C GLY A 25 29.64 -10.01 9.35
N PRO A 26 30.60 -9.24 8.83
CA PRO A 26 31.96 -9.72 8.58
C PRO A 26 32.74 -10.14 9.83
N ALA A 27 32.52 -9.48 10.97
CA ALA A 27 33.18 -9.80 12.24
C ALA A 27 32.60 -11.05 12.94
N VAL A 28 31.40 -11.50 12.56
CA VAL A 28 30.78 -12.71 13.12
C VAL A 28 31.33 -13.96 12.44
N THR A 29 31.88 -14.87 13.25
CA THR A 29 32.50 -16.13 12.80
C THR A 29 31.47 -17.24 12.55
N GLU A 30 30.46 -17.34 13.40
CA GLU A 30 29.42 -18.36 13.32
C GLU A 30 28.46 -18.10 12.15
N ALA A 31 28.19 -19.14 11.35
CA ALA A 31 27.39 -19.00 10.13
C ALA A 31 25.95 -18.53 10.38
N TYR A 32 25.30 -19.01 11.45
CA TYR A 32 23.91 -18.67 11.75
C TYR A 32 23.75 -17.21 12.21
N PRO A 33 24.45 -16.73 13.26
CA PRO A 33 24.38 -15.33 13.68
C PRO A 33 24.84 -14.35 12.58
N LYS A 34 25.82 -14.74 11.75
CA LYS A 34 26.24 -13.97 10.58
C LYS A 34 25.10 -13.77 9.60
N THR A 35 24.37 -14.85 9.30
CA THR A 35 23.18 -14.79 8.43
C THR A 35 22.11 -13.88 9.04
N GLN A 36 21.87 -13.96 10.36
CA GLN A 36 20.92 -13.08 11.03
C GLN A 36 21.32 -11.60 10.93
N ALA A 37 22.61 -11.27 11.04
CA ALA A 37 23.10 -9.90 10.87
C ALA A 37 22.81 -9.35 9.45
N PHE A 38 23.02 -10.16 8.42
CA PHE A 38 22.69 -9.78 7.04
C PHE A 38 21.18 -9.66 6.78
N LEU A 39 20.36 -10.58 7.32
CA LEU A 39 18.91 -10.51 7.20
C LEU A 39 18.34 -9.28 7.91
N ALA A 40 18.82 -8.99 9.13
CA ALA A 40 18.44 -7.79 9.86
C ALA A 40 18.81 -6.51 9.10
N ALA A 41 20.01 -6.46 8.49
CA ALA A 41 20.42 -5.34 7.65
C ALA A 41 19.46 -5.10 6.48
N VAL A 42 19.03 -6.17 5.79
CA VAL A 42 18.04 -6.08 4.71
C VAL A 42 16.70 -5.54 5.22
N VAL A 43 16.18 -6.08 6.33
CA VAL A 43 14.92 -5.60 6.91
C VAL A 43 14.98 -4.11 7.27
N LEU A 44 16.07 -3.67 7.90
CA LEU A 44 16.25 -2.26 8.28
C LEU A 44 16.34 -1.33 7.06
N GLN A 45 17.04 -1.76 6.00
CA GLN A 45 17.09 -1.00 4.74
C GLN A 45 15.70 -0.87 4.11
N LYS A 46 14.90 -1.94 4.14
CA LYS A 46 13.51 -1.91 3.64
C LYS A 46 12.64 -0.95 4.44
N LEU A 47 12.68 -1.03 5.77
CA LEU A 47 11.91 -0.15 6.65
C LEU A 47 12.33 1.32 6.48
N SER A 48 13.63 1.59 6.32
CA SER A 48 14.12 2.93 5.99
C SER A 48 13.50 3.46 4.68
N GLY A 49 13.54 2.66 3.62
CA GLY A 49 12.92 3.01 2.33
C GLY A 49 11.42 3.29 2.45
N GLN A 50 10.70 2.47 3.22
CA GLN A 50 9.26 2.67 3.47
C GLN A 50 8.97 3.97 4.23
N LEU A 51 9.77 4.29 5.25
CA LEU A 51 9.61 5.54 6.00
C LEU A 51 9.90 6.76 5.12
N ARG A 52 11.00 6.71 4.36
CA ARG A 52 11.42 7.79 3.44
C ARG A 52 10.36 8.13 2.39
N ASN A 53 9.57 7.14 1.96
CA ASN A 53 8.56 7.31 0.91
C ASN A 53 7.12 7.36 1.44
N ARG A 54 6.91 7.21 2.75
CA ARG A 54 5.59 7.07 3.36
C ARG A 54 4.62 8.17 2.93
N ASP A 55 5.05 9.42 2.98
CA ASP A 55 4.15 10.54 2.72
C ASP A 55 3.88 10.72 1.21
N ARG A 56 4.87 10.43 0.37
CA ARG A 56 4.70 10.36 -1.09
C ARG A 56 3.70 9.26 -1.47
N ASP A 57 3.85 8.07 -0.90
CA ASP A 57 2.97 6.93 -1.18
C ASP A 57 1.55 7.17 -0.66
N ARG A 58 1.42 7.79 0.53
CA ARG A 58 0.11 8.24 1.05
C ARG A 58 -0.56 9.24 0.13
N ALA A 59 0.17 10.24 -0.37
CA ALA A 59 -0.37 11.23 -1.29
C ALA A 59 -0.79 10.59 -2.62
N ALA A 60 0.02 9.69 -3.17
CA ALA A 60 -0.30 8.97 -4.40
C ALA A 60 -1.53 8.06 -4.23
N ASN A 61 -1.60 7.31 -3.13
CA ASN A 61 -2.75 6.46 -2.80
C ASN A 61 -4.04 7.27 -2.66
N ARG A 62 -3.98 8.46 -2.04
CA ARG A 62 -5.14 9.35 -1.93
C ARG A 62 -5.61 9.83 -3.30
N LYS A 63 -4.69 10.28 -4.14
CA LYS A 63 -4.99 10.73 -5.51
C LYS A 63 -5.63 9.62 -6.35
N ASP A 64 -5.14 8.39 -6.22
CA ASP A 64 -5.71 7.25 -6.94
C ASP A 64 -7.14 6.91 -6.47
N LEU A 65 -7.40 7.00 -5.17
CA LEU A 65 -8.74 6.82 -4.60
C LEU A 65 -9.70 7.92 -5.05
N GLU A 66 -9.27 9.18 -5.01
CA GLU A 66 -10.06 10.32 -5.51
C GLU A 66 -10.41 10.14 -7.00
N ALA A 67 -9.45 9.70 -7.81
CA ALA A 67 -9.68 9.39 -9.22
C ALA A 67 -10.67 8.23 -9.40
N LEU A 68 -10.50 7.15 -8.63
CA LEU A 68 -11.42 6.01 -8.63
C LEU A 68 -12.85 6.45 -8.31
N PHE A 69 -13.06 7.19 -7.21
CA PHE A 69 -14.39 7.63 -6.81
C PHE A 69 -15.03 8.55 -7.85
N THR A 70 -14.26 9.50 -8.39
CA THR A 70 -14.73 10.40 -9.45
C THR A 70 -15.17 9.62 -10.69
N GLU A 71 -14.42 8.58 -11.08
CA GLU A 71 -14.77 7.75 -12.23
C GLU A 71 -16.00 6.88 -11.98
N LEU A 72 -16.13 6.32 -10.77
CA LEU A 72 -17.30 5.54 -10.38
C LEU A 72 -18.55 6.42 -10.33
N ASP A 73 -18.46 7.64 -9.77
CA ASP A 73 -19.57 8.59 -9.75
C ASP A 73 -20.06 8.91 -11.16
N ARG A 74 -19.16 9.34 -12.05
CA ARG A 74 -19.53 9.64 -13.45
C ARG A 74 -20.15 8.45 -14.18
N ALA A 75 -19.68 7.24 -13.88
CA ALA A 75 -20.19 6.06 -14.54
C ALA A 75 -21.56 5.62 -13.99
N LEU A 76 -21.84 5.93 -12.73
CA LEU A 76 -23.08 5.62 -12.03
C LEU A 76 -24.15 6.73 -12.15
N GLU A 77 -23.78 7.96 -12.55
CA GLU A 77 -24.70 9.10 -12.75
C GLU A 77 -25.92 8.78 -13.63
N ASN A 78 -25.80 7.84 -14.57
CA ASN A 78 -26.87 7.47 -15.50
C ASN A 78 -27.44 6.06 -15.26
N THR A 79 -27.14 5.44 -14.11
CA THR A 79 -27.57 4.09 -13.77
C THR A 79 -28.15 4.07 -12.37
N SER A 80 -29.28 3.39 -12.18
CA SER A 80 -29.78 3.08 -10.84
C SER A 80 -28.70 2.30 -10.10
N THR A 81 -27.99 2.95 -9.18
CA THR A 81 -26.92 2.31 -8.41
C THR A 81 -27.57 1.41 -7.36
N PRO A 82 -27.28 0.09 -7.36
CA PRO A 82 -27.80 -0.80 -6.34
C PRO A 82 -27.37 -0.34 -4.95
N THR A 83 -28.29 -0.38 -3.99
CA THR A 83 -28.05 0.10 -2.60
C THR A 83 -26.77 -0.45 -1.97
N PRO A 84 -26.44 -1.75 -2.08
CA PRO A 84 -25.20 -2.28 -1.48
C PRO A 84 -23.94 -1.62 -2.04
N LEU A 85 -23.93 -1.27 -3.34
CA LEU A 85 -22.81 -0.58 -3.96
C LEU A 85 -22.75 0.89 -3.53
N ALA A 86 -23.90 1.55 -3.43
CA ALA A 86 -23.97 2.93 -2.94
C ALA A 86 -23.44 3.05 -1.50
N ASP A 87 -23.84 2.13 -0.62
CA ASP A 87 -23.41 2.09 0.78
C ASP A 87 -21.90 1.82 0.89
N ALA A 88 -21.39 0.85 0.15
CA ALA A 88 -19.96 0.55 0.13
C ALA A 88 -19.12 1.73 -0.39
N LEU A 89 -19.62 2.48 -1.37
CA LEU A 89 -18.95 3.69 -1.87
C LEU A 89 -18.98 4.83 -0.84
N ALA A 90 -20.08 4.99 -0.10
CA ALA A 90 -20.18 5.98 0.97
C ALA A 90 -19.24 5.66 2.14
N GLU A 91 -19.18 4.38 2.56
CA GLU A 91 -18.26 3.91 3.58
C GLU A 91 -16.80 4.06 3.12
N ALA A 92 -16.50 3.69 1.87
CA ALA A 92 -15.15 3.80 1.34
C ALA A 92 -14.62 5.24 1.34
N ARG A 93 -15.50 6.23 1.10
CA ARG A 93 -15.17 7.66 1.17
C ARG A 93 -14.90 8.14 2.59
N SER A 94 -15.57 7.57 3.59
CA SER A 94 -15.35 7.96 4.99
C SER A 94 -14.05 7.36 5.55
N LEU A 95 -13.72 6.13 5.17
CA LEU A 95 -12.53 5.41 5.63
C LEU A 95 -11.25 5.82 4.92
N GLY A 96 -11.30 6.05 3.60
CA GLY A 96 -10.15 6.49 2.80
C GLY A 96 -8.95 5.53 2.77
N ASP A 97 -9.15 4.23 3.05
CA ASP A 97 -8.07 3.27 3.25
C ASP A 97 -8.18 1.98 2.39
N ARG A 98 -7.51 0.90 2.80
CA ARG A 98 -7.53 -0.40 2.10
C ARG A 98 -8.79 -1.21 2.40
N ALA A 99 -9.34 -1.10 3.62
CA ALA A 99 -10.58 -1.78 3.98
C ALA A 99 -11.75 -1.28 3.12
N ALA A 100 -11.74 0.03 2.83
CA ALA A 100 -12.67 0.68 1.90
C ALA A 100 -12.77 -0.02 0.53
N LEU A 101 -11.65 -0.48 -0.04
CA LEU A 101 -11.65 -1.10 -1.37
C LEU A 101 -12.16 -2.56 -1.36
N SER A 102 -12.00 -3.29 -0.25
CA SER A 102 -12.55 -4.65 -0.12
C SER A 102 -14.07 -4.61 -0.14
N GLY A 103 -14.67 -3.71 0.64
CA GLY A 103 -16.13 -3.52 0.69
C GLY A 103 -16.72 -3.19 -0.68
N ILE A 104 -16.05 -2.35 -1.49
CA ILE A 104 -16.48 -2.06 -2.87
C ILE A 104 -16.47 -3.31 -3.73
N VAL A 105 -15.41 -4.13 -3.65
CA VAL A 105 -15.33 -5.39 -4.44
C VAL A 105 -16.46 -6.33 -4.05
N GLU A 106 -16.69 -6.52 -2.75
CA GLU A 106 -17.76 -7.36 -2.22
C GLU A 106 -19.13 -6.88 -2.70
N ALA A 107 -19.39 -5.56 -2.63
CA ALA A 107 -20.62 -4.96 -3.12
C ALA A 107 -20.80 -5.11 -4.64
N LEU A 108 -19.73 -4.97 -5.43
CA LEU A 108 -19.77 -5.21 -6.88
C LEU A 108 -20.18 -6.66 -7.21
N TYR A 109 -19.68 -7.64 -6.45
CA TYR A 109 -20.08 -9.04 -6.64
C TYR A 109 -21.52 -9.30 -6.19
N ALA A 110 -21.96 -8.70 -5.08
CA ALA A 110 -23.33 -8.83 -4.59
C ALA A 110 -24.37 -8.22 -5.55
N THR A 111 -23.96 -7.23 -6.35
CA THR A 111 -24.85 -6.46 -7.23
C THR A 111 -24.60 -6.73 -8.71
N ARG A 112 -23.86 -7.79 -9.03
CA ARG A 112 -23.43 -8.14 -10.40
C ARG A 112 -24.61 -8.25 -11.37
N ASP A 113 -25.67 -8.93 -10.96
CA ASP A 113 -26.83 -9.21 -11.82
C ASP A 113 -27.60 -7.91 -12.15
N GLU A 114 -27.71 -7.01 -11.17
CA GLU A 114 -28.38 -5.70 -11.33
C GLU A 114 -27.55 -4.73 -12.19
N LEU A 115 -26.23 -4.76 -12.07
CA LEU A 115 -25.31 -3.92 -12.85
C LEU A 115 -25.20 -4.38 -14.32
N GLY A 116 -25.40 -5.67 -14.56
CA GLY A 116 -25.07 -6.33 -15.81
C GLY A 116 -23.56 -6.52 -16.01
N GLU A 117 -23.20 -7.53 -16.80
CA GLU A 117 -21.82 -8.01 -16.94
C GLU A 117 -20.85 -6.92 -17.42
N THR A 118 -21.24 -6.11 -18.40
CA THR A 118 -20.38 -5.06 -18.96
C THR A 118 -19.99 -4.01 -17.91
N SER A 119 -20.97 -3.52 -17.14
CA SER A 119 -20.74 -2.52 -16.09
C SER A 119 -19.95 -3.12 -14.94
N PHE A 120 -20.31 -4.34 -14.52
CA PHE A 120 -19.60 -5.08 -13.49
C PHE A 120 -18.10 -5.22 -13.82
N GLN A 121 -17.76 -5.73 -15.01
CA GLN A 121 -16.36 -5.91 -15.42
C GLN A 121 -15.61 -4.59 -15.51
N LYS A 122 -16.25 -3.52 -16.00
CA LYS A 122 -15.66 -2.18 -16.07
C LYS A 122 -15.29 -1.67 -14.68
N TYR A 123 -16.21 -1.73 -13.72
CA TYR A 123 -15.98 -1.21 -12.37
C TYR A 123 -14.98 -2.08 -11.60
N LEU A 124 -15.13 -3.39 -11.68
CA LEU A 124 -14.20 -4.32 -11.05
C LEU A 124 -12.78 -4.15 -11.60
N GLY A 125 -12.63 -3.98 -12.92
CA GLY A 125 -11.35 -3.69 -13.57
C GLY A 125 -10.69 -2.43 -13.01
N ARG A 126 -11.47 -1.36 -12.82
CA ARG A 126 -10.94 -0.09 -12.29
C ARG A 126 -10.55 -0.17 -10.81
N VAL A 127 -11.35 -0.84 -9.99
CA VAL A 127 -11.02 -1.09 -8.57
C VAL A 127 -9.76 -1.94 -8.46
N ARG A 128 -9.64 -3.01 -9.25
CA ARG A 128 -8.44 -3.87 -9.30
C ARG A 128 -7.18 -3.12 -9.73
N ALA A 129 -7.27 -2.27 -10.75
CA ALA A 129 -6.14 -1.44 -11.18
C ALA A 129 -5.64 -0.53 -10.05
N THR A 130 -6.57 0.05 -9.28
CA THR A 130 -6.26 0.91 -8.12
C THR A 130 -5.59 0.12 -7.00
N LEU A 131 -6.12 -1.07 -6.67
CA LEU A 131 -5.51 -2.00 -5.71
C LEU A 131 -4.10 -2.40 -6.14
N ARG A 132 -3.91 -2.69 -7.43
CA ARG A 132 -2.61 -3.11 -7.96
C ARG A 132 -1.57 -2.00 -7.86
N ALA A 133 -1.93 -0.77 -8.27
CA ALA A 133 -1.04 0.38 -8.18
C ALA A 133 -0.59 0.65 -6.74
N ARG A 134 -1.49 0.50 -5.77
CA ARG A 134 -1.17 0.59 -4.35
C ARG A 134 -0.21 -0.51 -3.90
N LEU A 135 -0.51 -1.77 -4.24
CA LEU A 135 0.35 -2.90 -3.88
C LEU A 135 1.74 -2.78 -4.50
N ASP A 136 1.86 -2.28 -5.73
CA ASP A 136 3.15 -2.08 -6.38
C ASP A 136 4.02 -1.06 -5.62
N ARG A 137 3.44 -0.01 -5.04
CA ARG A 137 4.16 0.93 -4.15
C ARG A 137 4.58 0.27 -2.83
N GLU A 138 3.67 -0.49 -2.21
CA GLU A 138 3.97 -1.23 -0.98
C GLU A 138 5.11 -2.26 -1.20
N LEU A 139 5.15 -2.88 -2.39
CA LEU A 139 6.14 -3.89 -2.77
C LEU A 139 7.43 -3.32 -3.38
N ALA A 140 7.48 -2.03 -3.75
CA ALA A 140 8.67 -1.41 -4.33
C ALA A 140 9.91 -1.51 -3.40
N TYR A 141 9.68 -1.71 -2.10
CA TYR A 141 10.70 -1.86 -1.08
C TYR A 141 10.88 -3.31 -0.62
N SER A 142 10.33 -4.29 -1.36
CA SER A 142 10.40 -5.73 -1.05
C SER A 142 11.50 -6.49 -1.81
N ALA A 143 12.23 -5.84 -2.72
CA ALA A 143 13.37 -6.44 -3.43
C ALA A 143 14.68 -6.37 -2.63
#